data_AF-A2GM06-F1
#
_entry.id   AF-A2GM06-F1
#
_cell.length_a   1.000
_cell.length_b   1.000
_cell.length_c   1.000
_cell.angle_alpha   90.00
_cell.angle_beta   90.00
_cell.angle_gamma   90.00
#
_symmetry.space_group_name_H-M   'P 1'
#
loop_
_entity.id
_entity.type
_entity.pdbx_description
1 polymer ?
#
loop_
_entity_poly.entity_id
_entity_poly.type
_entity_poly.pdbx_seq_one_letter_code
_entity_poly.pdbx_strand_id
1 'polypeptide(L)'
;MKKKAPKSLAHAKFVYKVSTDGSDPECNYNKIKKQIQESVFNKNAIFSVISCESNEYVCPICQFKPAAARITLCGHIFCADCLAMHFEHSKVPSCPVCGEEITPSNVFRADVQYFTRNDKLIFQKISRSIYSCCHLAEKTSEPIDSVPFASSKSSLYSKFSIADKNYVENIIKKELKELDAQKEIYSKPQYYDENKLSYIIQIIEEVSHEHIPNTETPIVQLDHSDTFYQFYQEDHGLLVFLDVFSTDSLEAEYGSLKDAPYTIEAMPIRKYSTVVNDTFRRMTKSLNYLQRKTNIELVIADLSEYVSLP
;
A
#
# COMPACT_ATOMS: atom_id res chain seq x y z
N MET A 1 -15.10 20.95 -15.41
CA MET A 1 -14.17 20.23 -14.51
C MET A 1 -13.36 19.25 -15.34
N LYS A 2 -12.02 19.34 -15.37
CA LYS A 2 -11.18 18.34 -16.04
C LYS A 2 -11.24 17.05 -15.22
N LYS A 3 -11.74 15.95 -15.80
CA LYS A 3 -11.73 14.63 -15.15
C LYS A 3 -10.27 14.30 -14.80
N LYS A 4 -9.94 14.11 -13.52
CA LYS A 4 -8.62 13.59 -13.12
C LYS A 4 -8.48 12.19 -13.73
N ALA A 5 -7.31 11.91 -14.31
CA ALA A 5 -7.01 10.58 -14.83
C ALA A 5 -7.14 9.54 -13.69
N PRO A 6 -7.65 8.33 -13.96
CA PRO A 6 -7.86 7.33 -12.92
C PRO A 6 -6.52 6.92 -12.29
N LYS A 7 -6.49 6.86 -10.95
CA LYS A 7 -5.39 6.24 -10.21
C LYS A 7 -5.59 4.72 -10.33
N SER A 8 -4.99 4.05 -11.31
CA SER A 8 -5.09 2.58 -11.36
C SER A 8 -4.58 1.95 -10.05
N LEU A 9 -5.19 0.87 -9.57
CA LEU A 9 -4.65 0.05 -8.46
C LEU A 9 -3.30 -0.63 -8.78
N ALA A 10 -2.62 -0.27 -9.87
CA ALA A 10 -1.29 -0.77 -10.20
C ALA A 10 -0.24 -0.46 -9.12
N HIS A 11 -0.50 0.54 -8.28
CA HIS A 11 0.36 0.98 -7.17
C HIS A 11 -0.12 0.50 -5.79
N ALA A 12 -1.25 -0.21 -5.75
CA ALA A 12 -1.85 -0.69 -4.52
C ALA A 12 -1.06 -1.88 -3.95
N LYS A 13 -0.95 -1.90 -2.62
CA LYS A 13 -0.38 -3.01 -1.86
C LYS A 13 -1.54 -3.79 -1.24
N PHE A 14 -1.68 -5.05 -1.62
CA PHE A 14 -2.82 -5.87 -1.26
C PHE A 14 -2.52 -6.69 -0.01
N VAL A 15 -3.41 -6.58 0.98
CA VAL A 15 -3.33 -7.36 2.20
C VAL A 15 -4.31 -8.53 2.10
N TYR A 16 -3.81 -9.76 2.06
CA TYR A 16 -4.63 -10.97 1.91
C TYR A 16 -4.97 -11.62 3.25
N LYS A 17 -6.19 -12.15 3.36
CA LYS A 17 -6.56 -13.12 4.37
C LYS A 17 -5.97 -14.48 4.00
N VAL A 18 -5.52 -15.24 5.00
CA VAL A 18 -5.04 -16.61 4.80
C VAL A 18 -5.59 -17.52 5.88
N SER A 19 -6.15 -18.66 5.46
CA SER A 19 -6.64 -19.73 6.32
C SER A 19 -5.92 -21.05 6.00
N THR A 20 -5.63 -21.81 7.06
CA THR A 20 -5.10 -23.18 6.99
C THR A 20 -6.15 -24.25 7.26
N ASP A 21 -7.25 -23.89 7.91
CA ASP A 21 -8.32 -24.81 8.34
C ASP A 21 -9.37 -25.09 7.24
N GLY A 22 -9.28 -24.38 6.12
CA GLY A 22 -10.22 -24.55 5.00
C GLY A 22 -11.61 -23.96 5.27
N SER A 23 -11.76 -23.15 6.32
CA SER A 23 -13.00 -22.42 6.63
C SER A 23 -13.44 -21.48 5.50
N ASP A 24 -12.47 -20.94 4.75
CA ASP A 24 -12.69 -20.11 3.57
C ASP A 24 -11.88 -20.65 2.37
N PRO A 25 -12.53 -21.24 1.35
CA PRO A 25 -11.88 -21.74 0.14
C PRO A 25 -11.17 -20.66 -0.68
N GLU A 26 -11.59 -19.39 -0.58
CA GLU A 26 -10.96 -18.28 -1.29
C GLU A 26 -9.67 -17.81 -0.61
N CYS A 27 -9.54 -18.04 0.70
CA CYS A 27 -8.37 -17.67 1.51
C CYS A 27 -7.43 -18.85 1.79
N ASN A 28 -7.58 -19.98 1.10
CA ASN A 28 -6.76 -21.17 1.31
C ASN A 28 -5.26 -20.89 1.07
N TYR A 29 -4.41 -21.29 2.02
CA TYR A 29 -2.96 -21.12 1.97
C TYR A 29 -2.31 -21.44 0.61
N ASN A 30 -2.59 -22.61 0.04
CA ASN A 30 -1.95 -23.04 -1.23
C ASN A 30 -2.42 -22.19 -2.42
N LYS A 31 -3.70 -21.79 -2.41
CA LYS A 31 -4.28 -20.91 -3.43
C LYS A 31 -3.64 -19.52 -3.37
N ILE A 32 -3.53 -18.95 -2.18
CA ILE A 32 -2.90 -17.64 -1.96
C ILE A 32 -1.42 -17.67 -2.32
N LYS A 33 -0.66 -18.68 -1.86
CA LYS A 33 0.75 -18.87 -2.22
C LYS A 33 0.92 -18.82 -3.74
N LYS A 34 0.18 -19.66 -4.48
CA LYS A 34 0.27 -19.74 -5.94
C LYS A 34 -0.09 -18.41 -6.61
N GLN A 35 -1.16 -17.75 -6.17
CA GLN A 35 -1.59 -16.46 -6.73
C GLN A 35 -0.54 -15.37 -6.52
N ILE A 36 0.09 -15.30 -5.34
CA ILE A 36 1.18 -14.36 -5.07
C ILE A 36 2.38 -14.64 -5.98
N GLN A 37 2.79 -15.90 -6.10
CA GLN A 37 3.91 -16.31 -6.95
C GLN A 37 3.68 -15.93 -8.42
N GLU A 38 2.46 -16.12 -8.92
CA GLU A 38 2.07 -15.78 -10.29
C GLU A 38 1.69 -14.30 -10.46
N SER A 39 1.73 -13.51 -9.37
CA SER A 39 1.29 -12.11 -9.33
C SER A 39 -0.15 -11.89 -9.82
N VAL A 40 -1.02 -12.86 -9.56
CA VAL A 40 -2.44 -12.87 -9.94
C VAL A 40 -3.27 -12.17 -8.86
N PHE A 41 -4.13 -11.25 -9.30
CA PHE A 41 -5.03 -10.51 -8.42
C PHE A 41 -6.25 -11.35 -8.06
N ASN A 42 -6.46 -11.64 -6.77
CA ASN A 42 -7.65 -12.31 -6.27
C ASN A 42 -8.43 -11.39 -5.32
N LYS A 43 -9.48 -10.77 -5.85
CA LYS A 43 -10.30 -9.81 -5.10
C LYS A 43 -11.01 -10.40 -3.87
N ASN A 44 -11.32 -11.70 -3.88
CA ASN A 44 -12.11 -12.32 -2.83
C ASN A 44 -11.30 -12.58 -1.55
N ALA A 45 -9.98 -12.66 -1.67
CA ALA A 45 -9.08 -12.89 -0.53
C ALA A 45 -8.59 -11.58 0.12
N ILE A 46 -8.93 -10.42 -0.43
CA ILE A 46 -8.41 -9.13 0.04
C ILE A 46 -9.09 -8.76 1.35
N PHE A 47 -8.28 -8.58 2.40
CA PHE A 47 -8.72 -7.95 3.63
C PHE A 47 -8.75 -6.43 3.49
N SER A 48 -7.68 -5.85 2.95
CA SER A 48 -7.55 -4.41 2.76
C SER A 48 -6.48 -4.06 1.73
N VAL A 49 -6.40 -2.78 1.39
CA VAL A 49 -5.39 -2.20 0.50
C VAL A 49 -4.63 -1.12 1.26
N ILE A 50 -3.30 -1.23 1.34
CA ILE A 50 -2.46 -0.15 1.87
C ILE A 50 -2.25 0.87 0.75
N SER A 51 -2.58 2.14 1.04
CA SER A 51 -2.45 3.24 0.11
C SER A 51 -1.73 4.42 0.76
N CYS A 52 -0.71 4.94 0.09
CA CYS A 52 0.08 6.07 0.58
C CYS A 52 -0.43 7.36 -0.06
N GLU A 53 -0.87 8.30 0.77
CA GLU A 53 -1.47 9.55 0.31
C GLU A 53 -0.87 10.75 1.02
N SER A 54 -0.88 11.92 0.37
CA SER A 54 -0.40 13.14 1.02
C SER A 54 -1.23 13.45 2.27
N ASN A 55 -0.62 14.05 3.29
CA ASN A 55 -1.35 14.50 4.46
C ASN A 55 -2.41 15.59 4.16
N GLU A 56 -2.44 16.14 2.96
CA GLU A 56 -3.51 17.04 2.49
C GLU A 56 -4.70 16.29 1.86
N TYR A 57 -4.60 14.97 1.68
CA TYR A 57 -5.67 14.18 1.08
C TYR A 57 -6.90 14.17 1.99
N VAL A 58 -8.04 14.48 1.38
CA VAL A 58 -9.37 14.50 2.00
C VAL A 58 -10.35 13.71 1.14
N CYS A 59 -11.40 13.18 1.77
CA CYS A 59 -12.50 12.52 1.10
C CYS A 59 -13.15 13.49 0.11
N PRO A 60 -13.27 13.14 -1.19
CA PRO A 60 -13.86 14.03 -2.19
C PRO A 60 -15.36 14.35 -1.97
N ILE A 61 -16.06 13.57 -1.15
CA ILE A 61 -17.48 13.77 -0.84
C ILE A 61 -17.67 14.74 0.32
N CYS A 62 -16.99 14.52 1.45
CA CYS A 62 -17.21 15.30 2.67
C CYS A 62 -16.09 16.30 3.01
N GLN A 63 -14.97 16.27 2.28
CA GLN A 63 -13.80 17.14 2.46
C GLN A 63 -13.09 17.02 3.83
N PHE A 64 -13.43 16.02 4.63
CA PHE A 64 -12.69 15.63 5.83
C PHE A 64 -11.69 14.51 5.52
N LYS A 65 -10.83 14.20 6.49
CA LYS A 65 -10.02 12.98 6.43
C LYS A 65 -10.93 11.76 6.29
N PRO A 66 -10.67 10.85 5.32
CA PRO A 66 -11.46 9.64 5.17
C PRO A 66 -11.53 8.83 6.47
N ALA A 67 -12.73 8.66 7.03
CA ALA A 67 -12.97 7.79 8.17
C ALA A 67 -13.37 6.40 7.69
N ALA A 68 -12.75 5.35 8.26
CA ALA A 68 -12.90 3.97 7.80
C ALA A 68 -12.76 3.89 6.28
N ALA A 69 -11.61 4.34 5.77
CA ALA A 69 -11.44 4.63 4.36
C ALA A 69 -11.77 3.42 3.45
N ARG A 70 -12.37 3.71 2.29
CA ARG A 70 -12.72 2.75 1.25
C ARG A 70 -12.13 3.17 -0.08
N ILE A 71 -11.45 2.25 -0.75
CA ILE A 71 -10.83 2.48 -2.06
C ILE A 71 -11.56 1.70 -3.16
N THR A 72 -11.80 2.38 -4.27
CA THR A 72 -12.42 1.81 -5.48
C THR A 72 -11.36 1.18 -6.41
N LEU A 73 -11.76 0.34 -7.36
CA LEU A 73 -10.85 -0.17 -8.40
C LEU A 73 -10.15 0.93 -9.23
N CYS A 74 -10.77 2.10 -9.34
CA CYS A 74 -10.20 3.28 -9.98
C CYS A 74 -9.24 4.09 -9.09
N GLY A 75 -8.94 3.56 -7.88
CA GLY A 75 -7.97 4.06 -6.90
C GLY A 75 -8.38 5.31 -6.12
N HIS A 76 -9.64 5.75 -6.22
CA HIS A 76 -10.14 6.87 -5.42
C HIS A 76 -10.64 6.39 -4.05
N ILE A 77 -10.34 7.17 -3.02
CA ILE A 77 -10.57 6.86 -1.61
C ILE A 77 -11.63 7.78 -1.00
N PHE A 78 -12.59 7.20 -0.28
CA PHE A 78 -13.72 7.88 0.36
C PHE A 78 -13.89 7.39 1.81
N CYS A 79 -14.68 8.08 2.63
CA CYS A 79 -15.15 7.52 3.90
C CYS A 79 -16.10 6.34 3.64
N ALA A 80 -16.19 5.38 4.56
CA ALA A 80 -17.13 4.27 4.44
C ALA A 80 -18.59 4.75 4.36
N ASP A 81 -19.00 5.65 5.25
CA ASP A 81 -20.37 6.21 5.30
C ASP A 81 -20.71 7.01 4.04
N CYS A 82 -19.77 7.85 3.57
CA CYS A 82 -19.97 8.66 2.38
C CYS A 82 -20.19 7.79 1.14
N LEU A 83 -19.47 6.66 1.05
CA LEU A 83 -19.61 5.74 -0.07
C LEU A 83 -20.86 4.88 0.05
N ALA A 84 -21.25 4.48 1.27
CA ALA A 84 -22.51 3.76 1.53
C ALA A 84 -23.73 4.61 1.12
N MET A 85 -23.79 5.87 1.55
CA MET A 85 -24.81 6.84 1.14
C MET A 85 -24.86 7.01 -0.38
N HIS A 86 -23.69 7.09 -1.03
CA HIS A 86 -23.59 7.23 -2.48
C HIS A 86 -24.16 6.02 -3.22
N PHE A 87 -23.93 4.80 -2.71
CA PHE A 87 -24.51 3.59 -3.30
C PHE A 87 -26.03 3.57 -3.20
N GLU A 88 -26.60 3.97 -2.07
CA GLU A 88 -28.05 3.95 -1.86
C GLU A 88 -28.79 4.99 -2.72
N HIS A 89 -28.21 6.17 -2.90
CA HIS A 89 -28.84 7.25 -3.67
C HIS A 89 -28.55 7.20 -5.18
N SER A 90 -27.70 6.27 -5.64
CA SER A 90 -27.32 6.16 -7.04
C SER A 90 -28.01 4.98 -7.74
N LYS A 91 -28.76 5.25 -8.82
CA LYS A 91 -29.33 4.19 -9.67
C LYS A 91 -28.24 3.33 -10.34
N VAL A 92 -27.17 3.97 -10.79
CA VAL A 92 -25.97 3.33 -11.35
C VAL A 92 -24.78 3.97 -10.64
N PRO A 93 -24.26 3.35 -9.56
CA PRO A 93 -23.19 3.93 -8.78
C PRO A 93 -21.92 4.09 -9.62
N SER A 94 -21.43 5.32 -9.70
CA SER A 94 -20.17 5.67 -10.37
C SER A 94 -19.26 6.43 -9.42
N CYS A 95 -17.94 6.27 -9.54
CA CYS A 95 -16.96 7.00 -8.75
C CYS A 95 -17.16 8.53 -8.90
N PRO A 96 -17.38 9.27 -7.79
CA PRO A 96 -17.58 10.73 -7.84
C PRO A 96 -16.42 11.53 -8.43
N VAL A 97 -15.21 10.95 -8.56
CA VAL A 97 -14.03 11.65 -9.05
C VAL A 97 -13.80 11.45 -10.55
N CYS A 98 -13.89 10.22 -11.06
CA CYS A 98 -13.59 9.91 -12.47
C CYS A 98 -14.81 9.42 -13.28
N GLY A 99 -15.90 9.02 -12.63
CA GLY A 99 -17.11 8.49 -13.26
C GLY A 99 -17.02 7.03 -13.71
N GLU A 100 -15.98 6.29 -13.32
CA GLU A 100 -15.94 4.84 -13.53
C GLU A 100 -17.02 4.14 -12.71
N GLU A 101 -17.64 3.09 -13.27
CA GLU A 101 -18.65 2.32 -12.57
C GLU A 101 -18.06 1.64 -11.32
N ILE A 102 -18.79 1.70 -10.21
CA ILE A 102 -18.38 1.10 -8.95
C ILE A 102 -19.48 0.18 -8.44
N THR A 103 -19.07 -0.94 -7.85
CA THR A 103 -19.98 -1.89 -7.19
C THR A 103 -19.46 -2.16 -5.79
N PRO A 104 -20.32 -2.56 -4.83
CA PRO A 104 -19.87 -2.96 -3.50
C PRO A 104 -18.78 -4.05 -3.53
N SER A 105 -18.83 -4.96 -4.51
CA SER A 105 -17.84 -6.02 -4.72
C SER A 105 -16.48 -5.56 -5.27
N ASN A 106 -16.37 -4.30 -5.69
CA ASN A 106 -15.17 -3.69 -6.28
C ASN A 106 -14.68 -2.49 -5.43
N VAL A 107 -15.06 -2.47 -4.16
CA VAL A 107 -14.63 -1.51 -3.14
C VAL A 107 -13.94 -2.28 -2.02
N PHE A 108 -12.78 -1.81 -1.60
CA PHE A 108 -11.96 -2.46 -0.58
C PHE A 108 -11.74 -1.53 0.60
N ARG A 109 -11.58 -2.10 1.80
CA ARG A 109 -11.02 -1.38 2.95
C ARG A 109 -9.66 -0.80 2.58
N ALA A 110 -9.43 0.46 2.90
CA ALA A 110 -8.17 1.14 2.62
C ALA A 110 -7.46 1.51 3.92
N ASP A 111 -6.25 1.00 4.10
CA ASP A 111 -5.34 1.50 5.13
C ASP A 111 -4.51 2.64 4.56
N VAL A 112 -4.98 3.86 4.82
CA VAL A 112 -4.32 5.07 4.31
C VAL A 112 -3.15 5.44 5.20
N GLN A 113 -1.96 5.45 4.59
CA GLN A 113 -0.69 5.89 5.17
C GLN A 113 -0.42 7.31 4.70
N TYR A 114 -0.48 8.28 5.62
CA TYR A 114 -0.28 9.69 5.27
C TYR A 114 1.20 10.07 5.34
N PHE A 115 1.69 10.76 4.32
CA PHE A 115 3.05 11.32 4.31
C PHE A 115 3.03 12.84 4.16
N THR A 116 4.07 13.49 4.69
CA THR A 116 4.33 14.92 4.50
C THR A 116 5.44 15.08 3.47
N ARG A 117 5.29 16.05 2.57
CA ARG A 117 6.35 16.34 1.59
C ARG A 117 7.48 17.08 2.30
N ASN A 118 8.64 16.45 2.32
CA ASN A 118 9.88 17.02 2.84
C ASN A 118 10.83 17.37 1.70
N ASP A 119 11.74 18.31 1.96
CA ASP A 119 12.80 18.68 1.00
C ASP A 119 13.82 17.55 0.83
N LYS A 120 14.23 16.93 1.94
CA LYS A 120 15.01 15.69 1.96
C LYS A 120 14.11 14.48 1.77
N LEU A 121 14.58 13.50 1.00
CA LEU A 121 13.95 12.20 0.86
C LEU A 121 14.69 11.17 1.70
N ILE A 122 13.94 10.31 2.37
CA ILE A 122 14.46 9.16 3.09
C ILE A 122 14.26 7.94 2.20
N PHE A 123 15.35 7.24 1.92
CA PHE A 123 15.36 6.01 1.17
C PHE A 123 15.76 4.86 2.08
N GLN A 124 15.04 3.74 1.97
CA GLN A 124 15.36 2.49 2.63
C GLN A 124 15.91 1.49 1.62
N LYS A 125 16.94 0.77 2.03
CA LYS A 125 17.49 -0.34 1.26
C LYS A 125 16.52 -1.51 1.33
N ILE A 126 16.08 -1.97 0.16
CA ILE A 126 15.11 -3.04 -0.02
C ILE A 126 15.81 -4.25 -0.61
N SER A 127 15.57 -5.41 -0.02
CA SER A 127 15.96 -6.72 -0.56
C SER A 127 14.74 -7.38 -1.21
N ARG A 128 14.91 -7.88 -2.43
CA ARG A 128 13.83 -8.48 -3.20
C ARG A 128 14.21 -9.88 -3.71
N SER A 129 13.32 -10.85 -3.51
CA SER A 129 13.43 -12.18 -4.14
C SER A 129 12.89 -12.18 -5.58
N ILE A 130 13.22 -13.21 -6.36
CA ILE A 130 12.73 -13.33 -7.74
C ILE A 130 11.19 -13.37 -7.84
N TYR A 131 10.50 -13.78 -6.78
CA TYR A 131 9.03 -13.89 -6.72
C TYR A 131 8.31 -12.58 -6.33
N SER A 132 9.01 -11.44 -6.43
CA SER A 132 8.44 -10.08 -6.27
C SER A 132 8.06 -9.68 -4.83
N CYS A 133 8.44 -10.47 -3.82
CA CYS A 133 8.37 -10.03 -2.42
C CYS A 133 9.58 -9.15 -2.08
N CYS A 134 9.28 -8.00 -1.49
CA CYS A 134 10.26 -6.99 -1.09
C CYS A 134 10.25 -6.87 0.43
N HIS A 135 11.44 -6.89 1.03
CA HIS A 135 11.66 -6.73 2.46
C HIS A 135 12.64 -5.59 2.70
N LEU A 136 12.55 -4.97 3.87
CA LEU A 136 13.65 -4.14 4.34
C LEU A 136 14.93 -4.99 4.39
N ALA A 137 16.02 -4.46 3.87
CA ALA A 137 17.30 -5.17 3.82
C ALA A 137 18.00 -5.24 5.18
N GLU A 138 17.47 -4.55 6.21
CA GLU A 138 17.96 -4.62 7.59
C GLU A 138 18.09 -6.07 8.07
N LYS A 139 18.86 -6.31 9.12
CA LYS A 139 18.95 -7.64 9.77
C LYS A 139 17.63 -7.98 10.45
N THR A 140 16.61 -8.32 9.67
CA THR A 140 15.34 -8.84 10.15
C THR A 140 15.45 -10.36 10.29
N SER A 141 14.77 -10.91 11.29
CA SER A 141 14.56 -12.37 11.41
C SER A 141 13.60 -12.93 10.35
N GLU A 142 12.98 -12.06 9.53
CA GLU A 142 12.03 -12.45 8.49
C GLU A 142 12.77 -13.09 7.30
N PRO A 143 12.37 -14.30 6.86
CA PRO A 143 12.92 -14.92 5.66
C PRO A 143 12.57 -14.08 4.41
N ILE A 144 13.56 -13.82 3.55
CA ILE A 144 13.34 -13.04 2.30
C ILE A 144 12.34 -13.73 1.36
N ASP A 145 12.24 -15.06 1.43
CA ASP A 145 11.31 -15.87 0.64
C ASP A 145 9.93 -16.05 1.31
N SER A 146 9.64 -15.29 2.37
CA SER A 146 8.30 -15.26 2.97
C SER A 146 7.51 -14.03 2.50
N VAL A 147 6.19 -14.12 2.47
CA VAL A 147 5.35 -12.93 2.26
C VAL A 147 5.27 -12.17 3.60
N PRO A 148 5.56 -10.87 3.64
CA PRO A 148 5.57 -10.13 4.90
C PRO A 148 4.16 -10.04 5.49
N PHE A 149 4.10 -10.06 6.82
CA PHE A 149 2.88 -9.69 7.53
C PHE A 149 2.57 -8.21 7.35
N ALA A 150 1.29 -7.86 7.31
CA ALA A 150 0.85 -6.48 7.13
C ALA A 150 1.21 -5.59 8.33
N SER A 151 1.40 -6.16 9.52
CA SER A 151 1.94 -5.45 10.67
C SER A 151 3.45 -5.15 10.55
N SER A 152 4.17 -5.82 9.64
CA SER A 152 5.61 -5.61 9.43
C SER A 152 5.85 -4.36 8.60
N LYS A 153 6.97 -3.66 8.86
CA LYS A 153 7.41 -2.52 8.04
C LYS A 153 7.69 -2.93 6.60
N SER A 154 8.09 -4.18 6.36
CA SER A 154 8.33 -4.75 5.02
C SER A 154 7.08 -4.70 4.13
N SER A 155 5.87 -4.70 4.73
CA SER A 155 4.61 -4.62 3.99
C SER A 155 4.46 -3.35 3.15
N LEU A 156 5.18 -2.27 3.48
CA LEU A 156 5.18 -1.03 2.70
C LEU A 156 5.89 -1.18 1.36
N TYR A 157 6.76 -2.17 1.19
CA TYR A 157 7.57 -2.34 -0.02
C TYR A 157 7.10 -3.53 -0.86
N SER A 158 6.46 -4.52 -0.23
CA SER A 158 5.89 -5.66 -0.92
C SER A 158 4.53 -5.32 -1.53
N LYS A 159 4.27 -5.82 -2.75
CA LYS A 159 2.97 -5.70 -3.40
C LYS A 159 1.88 -6.50 -2.67
N PHE A 160 2.27 -7.60 -2.03
CA PHE A 160 1.39 -8.49 -1.29
C PHE A 160 1.89 -8.63 0.15
N SER A 161 0.98 -8.57 1.10
CA SER A 161 1.21 -8.87 2.51
C SER A 161 0.07 -9.70 3.08
N ILE A 162 0.29 -10.30 4.25
CA ILE A 162 -0.70 -11.17 4.90
C ILE A 162 -1.33 -10.44 6.09
N ALA A 163 -2.66 -10.46 6.19
CA ALA A 163 -3.41 -9.91 7.32
C ALA A 163 -3.17 -10.74 8.59
N ASP A 164 -2.16 -10.39 9.35
CA ASP A 164 -1.91 -10.97 10.67
C ASP A 164 -2.84 -10.36 11.74
N LYS A 165 -2.96 -11.05 12.87
CA LYS A 165 -3.82 -10.63 13.98
C LYS A 165 -3.55 -9.19 14.44
N ASN A 166 -2.29 -8.79 14.57
CA ASN A 166 -1.94 -7.45 15.06
C ASN A 166 -2.38 -6.38 14.06
N TYR A 167 -2.20 -6.63 12.76
CA TYR A 167 -2.72 -5.75 11.71
C TYR A 167 -4.25 -5.62 11.75
N VAL A 168 -4.97 -6.74 11.84
CA VAL A 168 -6.45 -6.75 11.89
C VAL A 168 -6.97 -6.00 13.12
N GLU A 169 -6.38 -6.21 14.29
CA GLU A 169 -6.76 -5.48 15.50
C GLU A 169 -6.53 -3.98 15.37
N ASN A 170 -5.37 -3.59 14.83
CA ASN A 170 -5.01 -2.17 14.69
C ASN A 170 -5.89 -1.45 13.67
N ILE A 171 -6.24 -2.11 12.55
CA ILE A 171 -7.12 -1.49 11.56
C ILE A 171 -8.53 -1.31 12.10
N ILE A 172 -9.09 -2.30 12.82
CA ILE A 172 -10.42 -2.20 13.43
C ILE A 172 -10.44 -1.06 14.47
N LYS A 173 -9.44 -1.02 15.37
CA LYS A 173 -9.31 0.07 16.36
C LYS A 173 -9.19 1.44 15.69
N LYS A 174 -8.43 1.55 14.60
CA LYS A 174 -8.29 2.78 13.81
C LYS A 174 -9.62 3.21 13.20
N GLU A 175 -10.33 2.30 12.54
CA GLU A 175 -11.63 2.59 11.91
C GLU A 175 -12.67 3.06 12.94
N LEU A 176 -12.80 2.36 14.08
CA LEU A 176 -13.73 2.75 15.15
C LEU A 176 -13.42 4.15 15.68
N LYS A 177 -12.14 4.46 15.94
CA LYS A 177 -11.72 5.79 16.39
C LYS A 177 -12.04 6.88 15.36
N GLU A 178 -11.79 6.61 14.08
CA GLU A 178 -12.09 7.56 13.00
C GLU A 178 -13.60 7.80 12.86
N LEU A 179 -14.40 6.74 12.95
CA LEU A 179 -15.87 6.80 12.88
C LEU A 179 -16.46 7.52 14.09
N ASP A 180 -15.96 7.27 15.30
CA ASP A 180 -16.41 7.98 16.52
C ASP A 180 -16.11 9.47 16.44
N ALA A 181 -14.92 9.85 15.98
CA ALA A 181 -14.59 11.26 15.75
C ALA A 181 -15.52 11.89 14.69
N GLN A 182 -15.83 11.15 13.62
CA GLN A 182 -16.74 11.63 12.59
C GLN A 182 -18.19 11.75 13.11
N LYS A 183 -18.65 10.81 13.94
CA LYS A 183 -19.95 10.86 14.63
C LYS A 183 -20.05 12.09 15.52
N GLU A 184 -19.00 12.42 16.26
CA GLU A 184 -18.98 13.63 17.10
C GLU A 184 -19.14 14.90 16.25
N ILE A 185 -18.50 14.97 15.07
CA ILE A 185 -18.64 16.11 14.15
C ILE A 185 -20.09 16.29 13.71
N TYR A 186 -20.72 15.24 13.18
CA TYR A 186 -22.09 15.31 12.67
C TYR A 186 -23.16 15.32 13.76
N SER A 187 -22.78 15.20 15.04
CA SER A 187 -23.68 15.41 16.19
C SER A 187 -23.75 16.88 16.63
N LYS A 188 -22.81 17.72 16.17
CA LYS A 188 -22.76 19.14 16.56
C LYS A 188 -23.85 19.94 15.82
N PRO A 189 -24.54 20.90 16.48
CA PRO A 189 -25.64 21.65 15.84
C PRO A 189 -25.27 22.32 14.51
N GLN A 190 -24.01 22.70 14.33
CA GLN A 190 -23.53 23.38 13.11
C GLN A 190 -23.40 22.45 11.90
N TYR A 191 -23.20 21.15 12.14
CA TYR A 191 -22.94 20.14 11.11
C TYR A 191 -23.92 18.98 11.19
N TYR A 192 -25.05 19.17 11.87
CA TYR A 192 -25.99 18.09 12.15
C TYR A 192 -26.56 17.49 10.87
N ASP A 193 -26.42 16.18 10.72
CA ASP A 193 -26.94 15.40 9.59
C ASP A 193 -27.42 14.04 10.09
N GLU A 194 -28.74 13.91 10.28
CA GLU A 194 -29.39 12.70 10.81
C GLU A 194 -29.14 11.47 9.92
N ASN A 195 -29.24 11.63 8.60
CA ASN A 195 -29.01 10.54 7.66
C ASN A 195 -27.56 10.08 7.76
N LYS A 196 -26.61 11.00 7.77
CA LYS A 196 -25.19 10.63 7.85
C LYS A 196 -24.84 9.94 9.18
N LEU A 197 -25.43 10.40 10.28
CA LEU A 197 -25.26 9.76 11.59
C LEU A 197 -25.75 8.31 11.59
N SER A 198 -26.86 7.99 10.92
CA SER A 198 -27.38 6.62 10.87
C SER A 198 -26.41 5.66 10.17
N TYR A 199 -25.83 6.05 9.03
CA TYR A 199 -24.81 5.24 8.35
C TYR A 199 -23.54 5.08 9.19
N ILE A 200 -23.07 6.16 9.85
CA ILE A 200 -21.89 6.08 10.71
C ILE A 200 -22.12 5.08 11.85
N ILE A 201 -23.29 5.14 12.51
CA ILE A 201 -23.65 4.23 13.60
C ILE A 201 -23.72 2.79 13.10
N GLN A 202 -24.37 2.55 11.96
CA GLN A 202 -24.45 1.22 11.37
C GLN A 202 -23.04 0.64 11.08
N ILE A 203 -22.15 1.44 10.50
CA ILE A 203 -20.78 0.99 10.20
C ILE A 203 -19.99 0.73 11.47
N ILE A 204 -20.17 1.55 12.53
CA ILE A 204 -19.55 1.29 13.84
C ILE A 204 -20.00 -0.07 14.38
N GLU A 205 -21.30 -0.38 14.30
CA GLU A 205 -21.82 -1.68 14.72
C GLU A 205 -21.22 -2.83 13.89
N GLU A 206 -21.17 -2.70 12.57
CA GLU A 206 -20.57 -3.70 11.68
C GLU A 206 -19.09 -3.97 12.00
N VAL A 207 -18.29 -2.90 12.14
CA VAL A 207 -16.85 -2.99 12.45
C VAL A 207 -16.61 -3.54 13.86
N SER A 208 -17.47 -3.20 14.83
CA SER A 208 -17.33 -3.67 16.22
C SER A 208 -17.55 -5.18 16.37
N HIS A 209 -18.33 -5.78 15.47
CA HIS A 209 -18.60 -7.23 15.47
C HIS A 209 -17.69 -8.02 14.53
N GLU A 210 -16.74 -7.36 13.86
CA GLU A 210 -15.81 -8.05 12.95
C GLU A 210 -14.91 -9.02 13.72
N HIS A 211 -14.82 -10.25 13.22
CA HIS A 211 -14.06 -11.30 13.87
C HIS A 211 -12.55 -11.05 13.72
N ILE A 212 -11.86 -10.91 14.85
CA ILE A 212 -10.40 -10.92 14.92
C ILE A 212 -9.93 -12.37 14.83
N PRO A 213 -8.98 -12.70 13.93
CA PRO A 213 -8.41 -14.04 13.87
C PRO A 213 -7.87 -14.50 15.23
N ASN A 214 -8.45 -15.58 15.76
CA ASN A 214 -8.05 -16.15 17.05
C ASN A 214 -6.78 -17.02 16.93
N THR A 215 -6.50 -17.55 15.75
CA THR A 215 -5.36 -18.42 15.45
C THR A 215 -4.17 -17.64 14.93
N GLU A 216 -2.97 -18.18 15.12
CA GLU A 216 -1.76 -17.64 14.50
C GLU A 216 -1.88 -17.74 12.97
N THR A 217 -1.71 -16.60 12.32
CA THR A 217 -1.73 -16.50 10.87
C THR A 217 -0.51 -17.23 10.30
N PRO A 218 -0.69 -18.15 9.33
CA PRO A 218 0.45 -18.88 8.77
C PRO A 218 1.38 -17.93 8.02
N ILE A 219 2.69 -18.17 8.16
CA ILE A 219 3.68 -17.53 7.30
C ILE A 219 3.56 -18.14 5.90
N VAL A 220 3.29 -17.33 4.88
CA VAL A 220 3.25 -17.78 3.49
C VAL A 220 4.67 -17.86 2.94
N GLN A 221 5.20 -19.07 2.84
CA GLN A 221 6.53 -19.35 2.30
C GLN A 221 6.48 -19.52 0.79
N LEU A 222 7.17 -18.65 0.07
CA LEU A 222 7.40 -18.77 -1.37
C LEU A 222 8.50 -19.80 -1.64
N ASP A 223 8.78 -20.04 -2.91
CA ASP A 223 9.84 -20.97 -3.29
C ASP A 223 11.20 -20.30 -3.05
N HIS A 224 12.20 -21.10 -2.66
CA HIS A 224 13.52 -20.58 -2.35
C HIS A 224 14.24 -20.10 -3.62
N SER A 225 15.03 -19.02 -3.51
CA SER A 225 15.94 -18.59 -4.57
C SER A 225 17.25 -18.10 -4.00
N ASP A 226 18.39 -18.50 -4.59
CA ASP A 226 19.70 -17.94 -4.21
C ASP A 226 19.93 -16.53 -4.81
N THR A 227 19.00 -16.06 -5.64
CA THR A 227 19.12 -14.77 -6.34
C THR A 227 18.23 -13.71 -5.69
N PHE A 228 18.88 -12.68 -5.17
CA PHE A 228 18.21 -11.51 -4.59
C PHE A 228 18.73 -10.23 -5.22
N TYR A 229 17.87 -9.23 -5.29
CA TYR A 229 18.21 -7.89 -5.76
C TYR A 229 18.12 -6.90 -4.62
N GLN A 230 19.00 -5.89 -4.66
CA GLN A 230 18.95 -4.76 -3.74
C GLN A 230 18.74 -3.46 -4.51
N PHE A 231 17.99 -2.56 -3.92
CA PHE A 231 17.74 -1.21 -4.43
C PHE A 231 17.28 -0.32 -3.27
N TYR A 232 17.16 0.98 -3.53
CA TYR A 232 16.65 1.93 -2.56
C TYR A 232 15.28 2.46 -3.00
N GLN A 233 14.32 2.45 -2.09
CA GLN A 233 12.98 2.97 -2.28
C GLN A 233 12.64 3.97 -1.17
N GLU A 234 11.81 4.96 -1.48
CA GLU A 234 11.30 5.91 -0.48
C GLU A 234 10.59 5.21 0.70
N ASP A 235 10.76 5.75 1.90
CA ASP A 235 10.48 5.10 3.18
C ASP A 235 9.00 4.86 3.53
N HIS A 236 8.07 5.58 2.89
CA HIS A 236 6.64 5.30 2.98
C HIS A 236 6.19 4.26 1.94
N GLY A 237 7.13 3.74 1.16
CA GLY A 237 6.88 2.75 0.11
C GLY A 237 6.20 3.36 -1.11
N LEU A 238 6.35 4.68 -1.34
CA LEU A 238 5.99 5.26 -2.63
C LEU A 238 6.88 4.67 -3.73
N LEU A 239 6.42 4.66 -4.98
CA LEU A 239 7.23 4.17 -6.12
C LEU A 239 8.24 5.24 -6.57
N VAL A 240 9.07 5.67 -5.63
CA VAL A 240 10.16 6.60 -5.79
C VAL A 240 11.43 5.85 -5.42
N PHE A 241 12.39 5.79 -6.34
CA PHE A 241 13.61 4.98 -6.19
C PHE A 241 14.85 5.83 -6.44
N LEU A 242 15.98 5.44 -5.85
CA LEU A 242 17.26 5.98 -6.29
C LEU A 242 17.53 5.54 -7.73
N ASP A 243 18.07 6.46 -8.52
CA ASP A 243 18.44 6.20 -9.90
C ASP A 243 19.75 5.39 -10.00
N VAL A 244 20.06 4.94 -11.21
CA VAL A 244 21.25 4.14 -11.51
C VAL A 244 22.54 4.90 -11.20
N PHE A 245 22.61 6.20 -11.46
CA PHE A 245 23.80 7.01 -11.15
C PHE A 245 24.08 7.06 -9.64
N SER A 246 23.04 7.32 -8.84
CA SER A 246 23.17 7.28 -7.38
C SER A 246 23.51 5.89 -6.86
N THR A 247 22.92 4.81 -7.41
CA THR A 247 23.26 3.45 -6.99
C THR A 247 24.68 3.06 -7.38
N ASP A 248 25.14 3.41 -8.59
CA ASP A 248 26.50 3.11 -9.05
C ASP A 248 27.55 3.83 -8.18
N SER A 249 27.25 5.05 -7.73
CA SER A 249 28.10 5.80 -6.80
C SER A 249 28.23 5.09 -5.45
N LEU A 250 27.13 4.53 -4.92
CA LEU A 250 27.16 3.74 -3.68
C LEU A 250 27.92 2.42 -3.88
N GLU A 251 27.73 1.74 -5.01
CA GLU A 251 28.47 0.50 -5.30
C GLU A 251 29.96 0.75 -5.48
N ALA A 252 30.36 1.90 -6.04
CA ALA A 252 31.77 2.28 -6.15
C ALA A 252 32.42 2.52 -4.78
N GLU A 253 31.71 3.15 -3.84
CA GLU A 253 32.20 3.41 -2.48
C GLU A 253 32.25 2.15 -1.61
N TYR A 254 31.14 1.39 -1.59
CA TYR A 254 30.94 0.27 -0.67
C TYR A 254 31.28 -1.10 -1.28
N GLY A 255 31.67 -1.14 -2.57
CA GLY A 255 31.90 -2.37 -3.35
C GLY A 255 30.62 -3.11 -3.76
N SER A 256 29.57 -3.07 -2.92
CA SER A 256 28.25 -3.61 -3.22
C SER A 256 27.18 -2.90 -2.38
N LEU A 257 25.93 -2.84 -2.89
CA LEU A 257 24.80 -2.37 -2.10
C LEU A 257 24.55 -3.21 -0.82
N LYS A 258 25.07 -4.43 -0.74
CA LYS A 258 25.01 -5.25 0.47
C LYS A 258 25.65 -4.55 1.65
N ASP A 259 26.80 -3.93 1.42
CA ASP A 259 27.63 -3.27 2.42
C ASP A 259 27.33 -1.77 2.57
N ALA A 260 26.54 -1.20 1.64
CA ALA A 260 26.04 0.17 1.74
C ALA A 260 25.05 0.36 2.92
N PRO A 261 24.77 1.60 3.36
CA PRO A 261 23.85 1.90 4.46
C PRO A 261 22.44 1.29 4.28
N TYR A 262 21.70 1.08 5.38
CA TYR A 262 20.30 0.65 5.28
C TYR A 262 19.36 1.82 4.96
N THR A 263 19.71 3.02 5.41
CA THR A 263 18.92 4.24 5.25
C THR A 263 19.79 5.34 4.69
N ILE A 264 19.27 6.05 3.69
CA ILE A 264 19.89 7.22 3.08
C ILE A 264 18.91 8.37 3.17
N GLU A 265 19.30 9.45 3.83
CA GLU A 265 18.56 10.70 3.86
C GLU A 265 19.30 11.72 3.01
N ALA A 266 18.75 12.07 1.86
CA ALA A 266 19.45 12.89 0.87
C ALA A 266 18.55 13.92 0.19
N MET A 267 19.18 15.03 -0.21
CA MET A 267 18.51 16.02 -1.06
C MET A 267 18.40 15.50 -2.50
N PRO A 268 17.23 15.62 -3.15
CA PRO A 268 17.10 15.24 -4.54
C PRO A 268 17.76 16.29 -5.45
N ILE A 269 18.85 15.94 -6.12
CA ILE A 269 19.47 16.77 -7.16
C ILE A 269 18.54 16.86 -8.38
N ARG A 270 17.97 15.71 -8.77
CA ARG A 270 17.03 15.64 -9.89
C ARG A 270 16.01 14.53 -9.66
N LYS A 271 14.74 14.85 -9.85
CA LYS A 271 13.64 13.88 -9.93
C LYS A 271 13.14 13.79 -11.36
N TYR A 272 12.81 12.59 -11.82
CA TYR A 272 12.17 12.41 -13.11
C TYR A 272 11.23 11.21 -13.10
N SER A 273 10.06 11.36 -13.71
CA SER A 273 9.09 10.28 -13.85
C SER A 273 9.38 9.44 -15.08
N THR A 274 9.15 8.14 -14.97
CA THR A 274 9.19 7.21 -16.10
C THR A 274 8.09 6.17 -16.00
N VAL A 275 7.84 5.48 -17.10
CA VAL A 275 6.85 4.41 -17.20
C VAL A 275 7.59 3.08 -17.34
N VAL A 276 7.21 2.10 -16.52
CA VAL A 276 7.74 0.74 -16.61
C VAL A 276 7.32 0.11 -17.94
N ASN A 277 8.29 -0.03 -18.84
CA ASN A 277 8.18 -0.70 -20.14
C ASN A 277 9.16 -1.89 -20.24
N ASP A 278 9.13 -2.64 -21.35
CA ASP A 278 10.00 -3.81 -21.51
C ASP A 278 11.49 -3.46 -21.53
N THR A 279 11.86 -2.31 -22.08
CA THR A 279 13.23 -1.81 -22.08
C THR A 279 13.69 -1.50 -20.65
N PHE A 280 12.87 -0.80 -19.86
CA PHE A 280 13.15 -0.50 -18.46
C PHE A 280 13.34 -1.78 -17.63
N ARG A 281 12.44 -2.75 -17.78
CA ARG A 281 12.50 -4.04 -17.06
C ARG A 281 13.75 -4.86 -17.42
N ARG A 282 14.26 -4.73 -18.64
CA ARG A 282 15.51 -5.38 -19.08
C ARG A 282 16.74 -4.70 -18.50
N MET A 283 16.77 -3.37 -18.48
CA MET A 283 17.90 -2.58 -17.99
C MET A 283 17.98 -2.58 -16.46
N THR A 284 16.84 -2.60 -15.77
CA THR A 284 16.74 -2.46 -14.31
C THR A 284 16.18 -3.74 -13.70
N LYS A 285 17.01 -4.78 -13.60
CA LYS A 285 16.60 -6.11 -13.11
C LYS A 285 16.05 -6.06 -11.68
N SER A 286 16.59 -5.20 -10.83
CA SER A 286 16.14 -5.01 -9.45
C SER A 286 14.67 -4.58 -9.37
N LEU A 287 14.20 -3.76 -10.31
CA LEU A 287 12.84 -3.21 -10.36
C LEU A 287 11.92 -3.91 -11.37
N ASN A 288 12.34 -5.04 -11.94
CA ASN A 288 11.56 -5.75 -12.96
C ASN A 288 10.27 -6.41 -12.43
N TYR A 289 10.04 -6.41 -11.11
CA TYR A 289 8.79 -6.88 -10.51
C TYR A 289 7.62 -5.93 -10.76
N LEU A 290 7.91 -4.64 -10.99
CA LEU A 290 6.91 -3.62 -11.24
C LEU A 290 6.12 -3.91 -12.52
N GLN A 291 4.79 -3.77 -12.45
CA GLN A 291 3.92 -4.03 -13.60
C GLN A 291 4.20 -3.08 -14.76
N ARG A 292 3.94 -3.53 -15.98
CA ARG A 292 4.01 -2.64 -17.15
C ARG A 292 3.02 -1.51 -17.02
N LYS A 293 3.35 -0.34 -17.58
CA LYS A 293 2.56 0.90 -17.51
C LYS A 293 2.49 1.54 -16.13
N THR A 294 3.13 0.97 -15.12
CA THR A 294 3.32 1.59 -13.81
C THR A 294 4.17 2.85 -13.96
N ASN A 295 3.63 3.99 -13.51
CA ASN A 295 4.43 5.22 -13.36
C ASN A 295 5.28 5.10 -12.10
N ILE A 296 6.55 5.48 -12.21
CA ILE A 296 7.50 5.58 -11.09
C ILE A 296 8.27 6.89 -11.18
N GLU A 297 8.89 7.29 -10.07
CA GLU A 297 9.86 8.38 -10.02
C GLU A 297 11.25 7.82 -9.71
N LEU A 298 12.25 8.34 -10.40
CA LEU A 298 13.67 8.06 -10.14
C LEU A 298 14.35 9.34 -9.67
N VAL A 299 15.26 9.18 -8.71
CA VAL A 299 15.91 10.30 -8.02
C VAL A 299 17.42 10.14 -8.11
N ILE A 300 18.07 11.12 -8.73
CA ILE A 300 19.49 11.38 -8.53
C ILE A 300 19.58 12.17 -7.22
N ALA A 301 20.19 11.57 -6.21
CA ALA A 301 20.33 12.14 -4.87
C ALA A 301 21.75 12.71 -4.65
N ASP A 302 21.84 13.74 -3.80
CA ASP A 302 23.10 14.23 -3.29
C ASP A 302 23.63 13.27 -2.23
N LEU A 303 24.70 12.55 -2.58
CA LEU A 303 25.29 11.50 -1.75
C LEU A 303 26.61 11.96 -1.10
N SER A 304 26.88 13.26 -1.01
CA SER A 304 28.12 13.76 -0.42
C SER A 304 28.37 13.31 1.03
N GLU A 305 27.31 12.98 1.77
CA GLU A 305 27.40 12.43 3.14
C GLU A 305 27.73 10.91 3.17
N TYR A 306 27.63 10.23 2.03
CA TYR A 306 27.70 8.76 1.91
C TYR A 306 28.80 8.26 0.98
N VAL A 307 29.32 9.11 0.10
CA VAL A 307 30.33 8.77 -0.90
C VAL A 307 31.49 9.73 -0.75
N SER A 308 32.71 9.18 -0.75
CA SER A 308 33.92 9.98 -0.68
C SER A 308 34.08 10.78 -1.98
N LEU A 309 34.22 12.10 -1.90
CA LEU A 309 34.55 12.91 -3.07
C LEU A 309 35.96 12.52 -3.56
N PRO A 310 36.14 12.24 -4.87
CA PRO A 310 37.45 11.93 -5.44
C PRO A 310 38.42 13.12 -5.38
#